data_AF-A0A841PBG7-F1
#
_entry.id   AF-A0A841PBG7-F1
#
_cell.length_a   1.000
_cell.length_b   1.000
_cell.length_c   1.000
_cell.angle_alpha   90.00
_cell.angle_beta   90.00
_cell.angle_gamma   90.00
#
_symmetry.space_group_name_H-M   'P 1'
#
loop_
_entity.id
_entity.type
_entity.pdbx_description
1 polymer ?
#
loop_
_entity_poly.entity_id
_entity_poly.type
_entity_poly.pdbx_seq_one_letter_code
_entity_poly.pdbx_strand_id
1 'polypeptide(L)'
;MSDIDRMLMASLEEIRRKFEANDDDWRYSLLRTVREFLVARQIERRLFDPVQKMVMEEGHRILAARAREEARNNRNKGPRSALWEIAPMAYAAAAVTYLRTTHKLSLADALLKVARASKIKKGEIAKFRDNLSRGGDRVPQTAQLRYDEALKEFLTYSYSQAEALEFVTGLGHYL
;
A
#
# COMPACT_ATOMS: atom_id res chain seq x y z
N MET A 1 3.73 -16.13 28.84
CA MET A 1 4.02 -15.15 27.78
C MET A 1 2.99 -15.34 26.68
N SER A 2 2.32 -14.28 26.21
CA SER A 2 1.26 -14.41 25.22
C SER A 2 1.81 -14.67 23.81
N ASP A 3 0.98 -15.20 22.90
CA ASP A 3 1.35 -15.37 21.49
C ASP A 3 1.71 -14.05 20.82
N ILE A 4 1.01 -12.97 21.20
CA ILE A 4 1.29 -11.61 20.73
C ILE A 4 2.71 -11.18 21.14
N ASP A 5 3.11 -11.47 22.38
CA ASP A 5 4.45 -11.12 22.86
C ASP A 5 5.54 -11.94 22.16
N ARG A 6 5.27 -13.21 21.84
CA ARG A 6 6.19 -14.05 21.03
C ARG A 6 6.37 -13.50 19.61
N MET A 7 5.27 -13.15 18.95
CA MET A 7 5.30 -12.55 17.61
C MET A 7 6.04 -11.21 17.62
N LEU A 8 5.81 -10.38 18.65
CA LEU A 8 6.51 -9.11 18.80
C LEU A 8 8.03 -9.33 18.92
N MET A 9 8.48 -10.24 19.78
CA MET A 9 9.92 -10.50 19.96
C MET A 9 10.56 -10.97 18.66
N ALA A 10 9.95 -11.93 17.94
CA ALA A 10 10.45 -12.39 16.65
C ALA A 10 10.56 -11.24 15.62
N SER A 11 9.56 -10.35 15.56
CA SER A 11 9.62 -9.17 14.68
C SER A 11 10.73 -8.20 15.09
N LEU A 12 10.93 -7.97 16.39
CA LEU A 12 11.99 -7.09 16.91
C LEU A 12 13.39 -7.66 16.66
N GLU A 13 13.57 -8.98 16.76
CA GLU A 13 14.81 -9.65 16.39
C GLU A 13 15.15 -9.43 14.90
N GLU A 14 14.15 -9.57 14.02
CA GLU A 14 14.34 -9.30 12.59
C GLU A 14 14.66 -7.84 12.30
N ILE A 15 13.95 -6.90 12.95
CA ILE A 15 14.24 -5.46 12.83
C ILE A 15 15.66 -5.16 13.28
N ARG A 16 16.11 -5.77 14.39
CA ARG A 16 17.48 -5.61 14.89
C ARG A 16 18.50 -6.09 13.87
N ARG A 17 18.28 -7.26 13.24
CA ARG A 17 19.14 -7.76 12.16
C ARG A 17 19.25 -6.76 11.01
N LYS A 18 18.11 -6.21 10.55
CA LYS A 18 18.09 -5.20 9.48
C LYS A 18 18.80 -3.91 9.86
N PHE A 19 18.62 -3.45 11.10
CA PHE A 19 19.30 -2.27 11.62
C PHE A 19 20.82 -2.48 11.64
N GLU A 20 21.29 -3.61 12.19
CA GLU A 20 22.72 -3.95 12.24
C GLU A 20 23.32 -4.12 10.83
N ALA A 21 22.52 -4.56 9.85
CA ALA A 21 22.90 -4.66 8.44
C ALA A 21 22.83 -3.34 7.65
N ASN A 22 22.40 -2.24 8.26
CA ASN A 22 22.10 -0.96 7.60
C ASN A 22 21.11 -1.08 6.42
N ASP A 23 20.12 -1.97 6.52
CA ASP A 23 19.04 -2.08 5.54
C ASP A 23 18.08 -0.88 5.64
N ASP A 24 17.91 -0.12 4.57
CA ASP A 24 17.11 1.11 4.52
C ASP A 24 15.64 0.94 4.96
N ASP A 25 15.13 -0.29 4.98
CA ASP A 25 13.75 -0.65 5.34
C ASP A 25 13.53 -0.90 6.86
N TRP A 26 14.57 -0.86 7.69
CA TRP A 26 14.44 -1.22 9.12
C TRP A 26 13.44 -0.32 9.87
N ARG A 27 13.41 0.98 9.54
CA ARG A 27 12.51 1.98 10.16
C ARG A 27 11.05 1.70 9.82
N TYR A 28 10.77 1.42 8.55
CA TYR A 28 9.43 1.05 8.09
C TYR A 28 8.96 -0.24 8.77
N SER A 29 9.86 -1.24 8.86
CA SER A 29 9.58 -2.51 9.54
C SER A 29 9.23 -2.31 11.03
N LEU A 30 9.96 -1.43 11.71
CA LEU A 30 9.70 -1.07 13.11
C LEU A 30 8.33 -0.40 13.28
N LEU A 31 8.04 0.64 12.49
CA LEU A 31 6.77 1.37 12.59
C LEU A 31 5.57 0.47 12.29
N ARG A 32 5.70 -0.39 11.28
CA ARG A 32 4.66 -1.38 10.94
C ARG A 32 4.45 -2.38 12.09
N THR A 33 5.53 -2.87 12.70
CA THR A 33 5.45 -3.79 13.85
C THR A 33 4.77 -3.14 15.05
N VAL A 34 5.10 -1.89 15.36
CA VAL A 34 4.43 -1.12 16.42
C VAL A 34 2.93 -0.98 16.12
N ARG A 35 2.57 -0.60 14.89
CA ARG A 35 1.16 -0.50 14.46
C ARG A 35 0.41 -1.82 14.63
N GLU A 36 0.98 -2.92 14.16
CA GLU A 36 0.38 -4.26 14.24
C GLU A 36 0.22 -4.71 15.70
N PHE A 37 1.21 -4.44 16.56
CA PHE A 37 1.12 -4.74 17.99
C PHE A 37 0.00 -3.94 18.69
N LEU A 38 -0.11 -2.65 18.40
CA LEU A 38 -1.17 -1.80 18.96
C LEU A 38 -2.57 -2.28 18.53
N VAL A 39 -2.73 -2.70 17.27
CA VAL A 39 -3.98 -3.32 16.78
C VAL A 39 -4.25 -4.65 17.48
N ALA A 40 -3.24 -5.51 17.62
CA ALA A 40 -3.40 -6.81 18.30
C ALA A 40 -3.80 -6.65 19.78
N ARG A 41 -3.39 -5.55 20.42
CA ARG A 41 -3.78 -5.17 21.79
C ARG A 41 -5.10 -4.41 21.86
N GLN A 42 -5.83 -4.27 20.75
CA GLN A 42 -7.12 -3.57 20.65
C GLN A 42 -7.02 -2.11 21.13
N ILE A 43 -5.86 -1.48 20.97
CA ILE A 43 -5.71 -0.06 21.23
C ILE A 43 -6.51 0.71 20.18
N GLU A 44 -7.19 1.77 20.61
CA GLU A 44 -8.03 2.58 19.73
C GLU A 44 -7.20 3.26 18.63
N ARG A 45 -7.66 3.14 17.37
CA ARG A 45 -6.97 3.65 16.16
C ARG A 45 -6.49 5.09 16.32
N ARG A 46 -7.36 5.99 16.82
CA ARG A 46 -7.06 7.42 16.97
C ARG A 46 -5.82 7.69 17.83
N LEU A 47 -5.49 6.80 18.78
CA LEU A 47 -4.36 6.97 19.68
C LEU A 47 -3.02 6.73 18.99
N PHE A 48 -3.02 6.02 17.86
CA PHE A 48 -1.83 5.72 17.08
C PHE A 48 -1.89 6.25 15.65
N ASP A 49 -2.76 7.23 15.36
CA ASP A 49 -2.73 8.01 14.10
C ASP A 49 -1.33 8.55 13.75
N PRO A 50 -0.54 9.06 14.73
CA PRO A 50 0.83 9.46 14.43
C PRO A 50 1.69 8.30 13.90
N VAL A 51 1.56 7.10 14.46
CA VAL A 51 2.30 5.91 13.99
C VAL A 51 1.87 5.56 12.57
N GLN A 52 0.57 5.55 12.29
CA GLN A 52 0.06 5.31 10.94
C GLN A 52 0.63 6.32 9.93
N LYS A 53 0.62 7.61 10.28
CA LYS A 53 1.17 8.65 9.42
C LYS A 53 2.65 8.41 9.13
N MET A 54 3.44 8.10 10.16
CA MET A 54 4.85 7.77 9.99
C MET A 54 5.06 6.51 9.13
N VAL A 55 4.20 5.49 9.23
CA VAL A 55 4.25 4.30 8.34
C VAL A 55 4.08 4.71 6.88
N MET A 56 3.12 5.60 6.57
CA MET A 56 2.90 6.08 5.20
C MET A 56 4.06 6.93 4.68
N GLU A 57 4.55 7.87 5.50
CA GLU A 57 5.69 8.73 5.15
C GLU A 57 6.95 7.91 4.85
N GLU A 58 7.27 6.94 5.72
CA GLU A 58 8.45 6.09 5.55
C GLU A 58 8.29 5.12 4.38
N GLY A 59 7.07 4.59 4.18
CA GLY A 59 6.71 3.82 2.99
C GLY A 59 6.99 4.65 1.73
N HIS A 60 6.45 5.86 1.62
CA HIS A 60 6.70 6.74 0.48
C HIS A 60 8.20 7.04 0.26
N ARG A 61 8.96 7.25 1.34
CA ARG A 61 10.41 7.48 1.27
C ARG A 61 11.13 6.30 0.62
N ILE A 62 10.85 5.07 1.07
CA ILE A 62 11.45 3.84 0.54
C ILE A 62 11.06 3.65 -0.93
N LEU A 63 9.78 3.80 -1.26
CA LEU A 63 9.30 3.61 -2.63
C LEU A 63 9.90 4.65 -3.59
N ALA A 64 10.03 5.90 -3.16
CA ALA A 64 10.70 6.94 -3.94
C ALA A 64 12.21 6.67 -4.09
N ALA A 65 12.87 6.12 -3.07
CA ALA A 65 14.29 5.74 -3.16
C ALA A 65 14.50 4.62 -4.18
N ARG A 66 13.69 3.55 -4.11
CA ARG A 66 13.73 2.42 -5.06
C ARG A 66 13.46 2.86 -6.50
N ALA A 67 12.45 3.70 -6.70
CA ALA A 67 12.15 4.25 -8.03
C ALA A 67 13.33 5.04 -8.62
N ARG A 68 14.05 5.82 -7.80
CA ARG A 68 15.26 6.55 -8.24
C ARG A 68 16.41 5.61 -8.56
N GLU A 69 16.62 4.60 -7.74
CA GLU A 69 17.67 3.59 -7.96
C GLU A 69 17.42 2.80 -9.24
N GLU A 70 16.19 2.34 -9.46
CA GLU A 70 15.78 1.69 -10.70
C GLU A 70 15.93 2.58 -11.91
N ALA A 71 15.54 3.87 -11.82
CA ALA A 71 15.74 4.82 -12.92
C ALA A 71 17.24 5.00 -13.27
N ARG A 72 18.14 4.85 -12.29
CA ARG A 72 19.60 4.86 -12.52
C ARG A 72 20.07 3.55 -13.17
N ASN A 73 19.57 2.41 -12.70
CA ASN A 73 20.00 1.08 -13.13
C ASN A 73 19.38 0.64 -14.47
N ASN A 74 18.22 1.18 -14.86
CA ASN A 74 17.47 0.81 -16.06
C ASN A 74 17.61 1.78 -17.25
N ARG A 75 18.68 2.60 -17.32
CA ARG A 75 18.92 3.52 -18.46
C ARG A 75 18.85 2.86 -19.86
N ASN A 76 18.99 1.53 -19.96
CA ASN A 76 18.98 0.77 -21.22
C ASN A 76 17.92 -0.35 -21.33
N LYS A 77 16.97 -0.48 -20.38
CA LYS A 77 15.89 -1.48 -20.49
C LYS A 77 14.62 -0.80 -20.95
N GLY A 78 14.05 -1.29 -22.06
CA GLY A 78 12.81 -0.81 -22.67
C GLY A 78 11.59 -0.85 -21.73
N PRO A 79 10.38 -0.54 -22.24
CA PRO A 79 9.22 -0.17 -21.44
C PRO A 79 9.02 -1.08 -20.23
N ARG A 80 8.95 -0.46 -19.04
CA ARG A 80 8.76 -1.08 -17.72
C ARG A 80 7.84 -2.30 -17.87
N SER A 81 8.35 -3.49 -17.51
CA SER A 81 7.63 -4.74 -17.75
C SER A 81 6.20 -4.68 -17.19
N ALA A 82 5.24 -5.28 -17.89
CA ALA A 82 3.82 -5.30 -17.52
C ALA A 82 3.54 -5.75 -16.07
N LEU A 83 4.48 -6.47 -15.43
CA LEU A 83 4.43 -6.87 -14.02
C LEU A 83 4.56 -5.70 -13.02
N TRP A 84 5.20 -4.59 -13.42
CA TRP A 84 5.40 -3.40 -12.58
C TRP A 84 4.20 -2.45 -12.59
N GLU A 85 3.31 -2.56 -13.58
CA GLU A 85 2.03 -1.82 -13.61
C GLU A 85 0.96 -2.47 -12.73
N ILE A 86 1.11 -3.77 -12.44
CA ILE A 86 0.09 -4.57 -11.75
C ILE A 86 -0.13 -4.11 -10.31
N ALA A 87 0.93 -3.88 -9.54
CA ALA A 87 0.80 -3.52 -8.13
C ALA A 87 0.22 -2.11 -7.93
N PRO A 88 0.74 -1.04 -8.57
CA PRO A 88 0.12 0.29 -8.50
C PRO A 88 -1.35 0.30 -8.95
N MET A 89 -1.68 -0.41 -10.03
CA MET A 89 -3.06 -0.50 -10.50
C MET A 89 -3.97 -1.25 -9.51
N ALA A 90 -3.47 -2.32 -8.90
CA ALA A 90 -4.20 -3.07 -7.88
C ALA A 90 -4.47 -2.23 -6.62
N TYR A 91 -3.47 -1.51 -6.12
CA TYR A 91 -3.63 -0.59 -4.98
C TYR A 91 -4.61 0.55 -5.31
N ALA A 92 -4.52 1.15 -6.50
CA ALA A 92 -5.46 2.18 -6.94
C ALA A 92 -6.90 1.66 -7.06
N ALA A 93 -7.09 0.47 -7.65
CA ALA A 93 -8.41 -0.16 -7.75
C ALA A 93 -8.99 -0.49 -6.36
N ALA A 94 -8.17 -0.97 -5.43
CA ALA A 94 -8.57 -1.23 -4.05
C ALA A 94 -9.01 0.06 -3.33
N ALA A 95 -8.28 1.16 -3.52
CA ALA A 95 -8.64 2.45 -2.95
C ALA A 95 -9.97 2.98 -3.50
N VAL A 96 -10.24 2.81 -4.81
CA VAL A 96 -11.55 3.15 -5.41
C VAL A 96 -12.66 2.33 -4.77
N THR A 97 -12.48 1.02 -4.63
CA THR A 97 -13.46 0.15 -3.98
C THR A 97 -13.72 0.60 -2.55
N TYR A 98 -12.66 0.79 -1.76
CA TYR A 98 -12.75 1.21 -0.36
C TYR A 98 -13.48 2.55 -0.18
N LEU A 99 -13.11 3.57 -0.98
CA LEU A 99 -13.76 4.88 -0.95
C LEU A 99 -15.26 4.80 -1.30
N ARG A 100 -15.62 3.94 -2.24
CA ARG A 100 -17.03 3.72 -2.60
C ARG A 100 -17.80 2.99 -1.50
N THR A 101 -17.27 1.90 -0.98
CA THR A 101 -18.01 1.00 -0.06
C THR A 101 -18.07 1.57 1.36
N THR A 102 -16.96 2.10 1.84
CA THR A 102 -16.78 2.55 3.23
C THR A 102 -17.16 4.02 3.37
N HIS A 103 -16.65 4.88 2.49
CA HIS A 103 -16.86 6.33 2.55
C HIS A 103 -18.04 6.83 1.70
N LYS A 104 -18.79 5.92 1.07
CA LYS A 104 -20.01 6.18 0.29
C LYS A 104 -19.84 7.18 -0.87
N LEU A 105 -18.62 7.31 -1.42
CA LEU A 105 -18.43 8.11 -2.62
C LEU A 105 -19.13 7.48 -3.82
N SER A 106 -19.57 8.32 -4.76
CA SER A 106 -19.96 7.85 -6.08
C SER A 106 -18.74 7.19 -6.76
N LEU A 107 -18.99 6.20 -7.62
CA LEU A 107 -17.91 5.55 -8.36
C LEU A 107 -17.13 6.58 -9.21
N ALA A 108 -17.83 7.55 -9.81
CA ALA A 108 -17.23 8.58 -10.63
C ALA A 108 -16.26 9.47 -9.82
N ASP A 109 -16.65 9.84 -8.60
CA ASP A 109 -15.83 10.68 -7.71
C ASP A 109 -14.65 9.90 -7.14
N ALA A 110 -14.86 8.66 -6.70
CA ALA A 110 -13.78 7.80 -6.21
C ALA A 110 -12.71 7.59 -7.28
N LEU A 111 -13.11 7.26 -8.51
CA LEU A 111 -12.21 7.14 -9.66
C LEU A 111 -11.47 8.45 -9.96
N LEU A 112 -12.16 9.59 -9.93
CA LEU A 112 -11.55 10.89 -10.19
C LEU A 112 -10.50 11.26 -9.13
N LYS A 113 -10.83 11.11 -7.84
CA LYS A 113 -9.91 11.41 -6.73
C LYS A 113 -8.67 10.51 -6.76
N VAL A 114 -8.86 9.19 -6.94
CA VAL A 114 -7.75 8.23 -6.99
C VAL A 114 -6.88 8.44 -8.22
N ALA A 115 -7.46 8.70 -9.39
CA ALA A 115 -6.70 9.00 -10.60
C ALA A 115 -5.82 10.26 -10.42
N ARG A 116 -6.36 11.30 -9.77
CA ARG A 116 -5.59 12.52 -9.46
C ARG A 116 -4.44 12.26 -8.48
N ALA A 117 -4.67 11.47 -7.43
CA ALA A 117 -3.67 11.17 -6.41
C ALA A 117 -2.56 10.26 -6.95
N SER A 118 -2.93 9.15 -7.60
CA SER A 118 -1.99 8.14 -8.11
C SER A 118 -1.32 8.50 -9.44
N LYS A 119 -1.82 9.52 -10.15
CA LYS A 119 -1.44 9.88 -11.53
C LYS A 119 -1.70 8.78 -12.57
N ILE A 120 -2.48 7.75 -12.24
CA ILE A 120 -2.94 6.74 -13.19
C ILE A 120 -4.19 7.24 -13.91
N LYS A 121 -4.34 6.93 -15.21
CA LYS A 121 -5.52 7.37 -15.96
C LYS A 121 -6.78 6.74 -15.40
N LYS A 122 -7.81 7.57 -15.19
CA LYS A 122 -9.13 7.16 -14.70
C LYS A 122 -9.71 5.95 -15.45
N GLY A 123 -9.59 5.93 -16.78
CA GLY A 123 -10.09 4.85 -17.63
C GLY A 123 -9.38 3.52 -17.43
N GLU A 124 -8.07 3.55 -17.14
CA GLU A 124 -7.27 2.34 -16.89
C GLU A 124 -7.64 1.73 -15.53
N ILE A 125 -7.77 2.55 -14.49
CA ILE A 125 -8.24 2.10 -13.16
C ILE A 125 -9.65 1.50 -13.26
N ALA A 126 -10.55 2.16 -14.01
CA ALA A 126 -11.91 1.69 -14.19
C ALA A 126 -11.95 0.31 -14.86
N LYS A 127 -11.25 0.16 -15.99
CA LYS A 127 -11.16 -1.09 -16.75
C LYS A 127 -10.56 -2.22 -15.91
N PHE A 128 -9.48 -1.94 -15.18
CA PHE A 128 -8.83 -2.94 -14.34
C PHE A 128 -9.73 -3.39 -13.18
N ARG A 129 -10.38 -2.47 -12.48
CA ARG A 129 -11.35 -2.78 -11.41
C ARG A 129 -12.53 -3.61 -11.93
N ASP A 130 -13.02 -3.28 -13.13
CA ASP A 130 -14.11 -4.03 -13.76
C ASP A 130 -13.66 -5.44 -14.20
N ASN A 131 -12.38 -5.63 -14.55
CA ASN A 131 -11.83 -6.95 -14.82
C ASN A 131 -11.70 -7.78 -13.53
N LEU A 132 -11.25 -7.18 -12.42
CA LEU A 132 -11.21 -7.84 -11.11
C LEU A 132 -12.59 -8.32 -10.66
N SER A 133 -13.63 -7.50 -10.81
CA SER A 133 -14.99 -7.85 -10.38
C SER A 133 -15.62 -8.98 -11.20
N ARG A 134 -15.18 -9.16 -12.45
CA ARG A 134 -15.67 -10.20 -13.37
C ARG A 134 -14.93 -11.54 -13.21
N GLY A 135 -13.78 -11.56 -12.53
CA GLY A 135 -13.00 -12.78 -12.26
C GLY A 135 -12.39 -13.46 -13.50
N GLY A 136 -11.83 -14.65 -13.26
CA GLY A 136 -11.15 -15.50 -14.26
C GLY A 136 -9.73 -15.04 -14.61
N ASP A 137 -9.19 -15.51 -15.73
CA ASP A 137 -7.80 -15.21 -16.19
C ASP A 137 -7.63 -13.78 -16.74
N ARG A 138 -8.60 -12.89 -16.50
CA ARG A 138 -8.60 -11.51 -17.01
C ARG A 138 -7.66 -10.58 -16.27
N VAL A 139 -7.20 -10.99 -15.09
CA VAL A 139 -6.19 -10.28 -14.30
C VAL A 139 -5.20 -11.33 -13.77
N PRO A 140 -3.88 -11.09 -13.83
CA PRO A 140 -2.91 -12.01 -13.24
C PRO A 140 -3.21 -12.27 -11.75
N GLN A 141 -3.00 -13.50 -11.28
CA GLN A 141 -3.28 -13.87 -9.89
C GLN A 141 -2.53 -12.98 -8.87
N THR A 142 -1.32 -12.56 -9.23
CA THR A 142 -0.52 -11.60 -8.43
C THR A 142 -1.23 -10.26 -8.27
N ALA A 143 -1.97 -9.81 -9.27
CA ALA A 143 -2.75 -8.58 -9.24
C ALA A 143 -3.92 -8.66 -8.25
N GLN A 144 -4.63 -9.79 -8.29
CA GLN A 144 -5.75 -10.07 -7.39
C GLN A 144 -5.26 -10.10 -5.94
N LEU A 145 -4.15 -10.81 -5.69
CA LEU A 145 -3.53 -10.87 -4.36
C LEU A 145 -3.18 -9.46 -3.83
N ARG A 146 -2.53 -8.62 -4.65
CA ARG A 146 -2.19 -7.24 -4.25
C ARG A 146 -3.42 -6.38 -3.99
N TYR A 147 -4.48 -6.55 -4.79
CA TYR A 147 -5.74 -5.85 -4.58
C TYR A 147 -6.38 -6.26 -3.24
N ASP A 148 -6.43 -7.56 -2.94
CA ASP A 148 -7.03 -8.08 -1.71
C ASP A 148 -6.23 -7.68 -0.48
N GLU A 149 -4.89 -7.72 -0.55
CA GLU A 149 -3.98 -7.22 0.49
C GLU A 149 -4.24 -5.73 0.79
N ALA A 150 -4.29 -4.91 -0.26
CA ALA A 150 -4.55 -3.47 -0.16
C ALA A 150 -5.91 -3.17 0.46
N LEU A 151 -6.96 -3.84 -0.02
CA LEU A 151 -8.31 -3.65 0.47
C LEU A 151 -8.42 -4.07 1.93
N LYS A 152 -7.79 -5.19 2.31
CA LYS A 152 -7.70 -5.63 3.70
C LYS A 152 -6.98 -4.62 4.57
N GLU A 153 -5.88 -4.02 4.09
CA GLU A 153 -5.17 -2.97 4.82
C GLU A 153 -6.08 -1.77 5.09
N PHE A 154 -6.74 -1.22 4.06
CA PHE A 154 -7.66 -0.08 4.21
C PHE A 154 -8.80 -0.35 5.19
N LEU A 155 -9.36 -1.57 5.16
CA LEU A 155 -10.44 -1.99 6.04
C LEU A 155 -9.95 -2.20 7.49
N THR A 156 -8.80 -2.87 7.66
CA THR A 156 -8.25 -3.21 8.98
C THR A 156 -7.91 -1.98 9.79
N TYR A 157 -7.36 -0.96 9.15
CA TYR A 157 -6.91 0.26 9.82
C TYR A 157 -7.89 1.43 9.68
N SER A 158 -9.07 1.19 9.08
CA SER A 158 -10.15 2.17 8.93
C SER A 158 -9.67 3.52 8.40
N TYR A 159 -8.92 3.50 7.28
CA TYR A 159 -8.36 4.71 6.69
C TYR A 159 -9.44 5.76 6.42
N SER A 160 -9.18 7.00 6.79
CA SER A 160 -9.92 8.16 6.30
C SER A 160 -9.80 8.28 4.77
N GLN A 161 -10.67 9.09 4.15
CA GLN A 161 -10.53 9.39 2.71
C GLN A 161 -9.15 9.97 2.39
N ALA A 162 -8.62 10.82 3.27
CA ALA A 162 -7.32 11.45 3.08
C ALA A 162 -6.19 10.41 3.11
N GLU A 163 -6.17 9.52 4.10
CA GLU A 163 -5.16 8.44 4.21
C GLU A 163 -5.22 7.47 3.02
N ALA A 164 -6.42 7.10 2.55
CA ALA A 164 -6.57 6.24 1.38
C ALA A 164 -6.02 6.90 0.10
N LEU A 165 -6.17 8.22 -0.05
CA LEU A 165 -5.62 8.98 -1.17
C LEU A 165 -4.11 9.22 -1.02
N GLU A 166 -3.63 9.47 0.21
CA GLU A 166 -2.22 9.60 0.52
C GLU A 166 -1.48 8.31 0.19
N PHE A 167 -1.99 7.16 0.62
CA PHE A 167 -1.43 5.84 0.33
C PHE A 167 -1.20 5.63 -1.17
N VAL A 168 -2.18 5.99 -2.01
CA VAL A 168 -2.04 5.83 -3.47
C VAL A 168 -1.25 6.96 -4.13
N THR A 169 -0.95 8.06 -3.42
CA THR A 169 -0.08 9.13 -3.93
C THR A 169 1.35 8.63 -4.07
N GLY A 170 1.81 7.78 -3.13
CA GLY A 170 3.11 7.10 -3.22
C GLY A 170 3.28 6.25 -4.49
N LEU A 171 2.18 5.78 -5.08
CA LEU A 171 2.19 4.98 -6.31
C LEU A 171 2.57 5.80 -7.54
N GLY A 172 2.26 7.10 -7.54
CA GLY A 172 2.61 8.00 -8.64
C GLY A 172 4.12 8.26 -8.78
N HIS A 173 4.94 7.72 -7.88
CA HIS A 173 6.40 7.69 -7.99
C HIS A 173 6.93 6.43 -8.72
N TYR A 174 6.11 5.40 -8.92
CA TYR A 174 6.45 4.22 -9.73
C TYR A 174 6.27 4.45 -11.24
N LEU A 175 5.51 5.47 -11.62
CA LEU A 175 5.20 5.87 -12.99
C LEU A 175 6.07 7.05 -13.41
#